data_AF-A0AB38BIH0-F1
#
_entry.id   AF-A0AB38BIH0-F1
#
_cell.length_a   1.000
_cell.length_b   1.000
_cell.length_c   1.000
_cell.angle_alpha   90.00
_cell.angle_beta   90.00
_cell.angle_gamma   90.00
#
_symmetry.space_group_name_H-M   'P 1'
#
loop_
_entity.id
_entity.type
_entity.pdbx_description
1 polymer ?
#
loop_
_entity_poly.entity_id
_entity_poly.type
_entity_poly.pdbx_seq_one_letter_code
_entity_poly.pdbx_strand_id
1 'polypeptide(L)' 'MDISNKELRNAITRSGLKYWEIAKEIGISASTFSVWLRFEIDDTKRKAIEVAIKNLEAKRGY' A
#
# COMPACT_ATOMS: atom_id res chain seq x y z
N MET A 1 5.23 17.94 8.42
CA MET A 1 3.81 17.54 8.51
C MET A 1 3.73 16.04 8.38
N ASP A 2 3.38 15.41 9.50
CA ASP A 2 3.01 14.01 9.77
C ASP A 2 3.60 12.89 8.89
N ILE A 3 4.51 12.11 9.47
CA ILE A 3 5.16 10.95 8.84
C ILE A 3 4.38 9.65 9.15
N SER A 4 3.07 9.76 9.32
CA SER A 4 2.20 8.60 9.53
C SER A 4 2.35 7.63 8.34
N ASN A 5 2.65 6.37 8.62
CA ASN A 5 2.89 5.27 7.66
C ASN A 5 4.26 5.21 6.95
N LYS A 6 5.34 5.76 7.55
CA LYS A 6 6.71 5.63 7.01
C LYS A 6 7.11 4.18 6.73
N GLU A 7 6.74 3.26 7.61
CA GLU A 7 7.03 1.83 7.48
C GLU A 7 6.33 1.21 6.26
N LEU A 8 5.06 1.56 6.03
CA LEU A 8 4.31 1.09 4.88
C LEU A 8 4.91 1.60 3.57
N ARG A 9 5.29 2.89 3.52
CA ARG A 9 6.01 3.44 2.36
C ARG A 9 7.35 2.75 2.11
N ASN A 10 8.08 2.41 3.18
CA ASN A 10 9.35 1.71 3.07
C ASN A 10 9.15 0.27 2.58
N ALA A 11 8.15 -0.45 3.10
CA ALA A 11 7.79 -1.79 2.64
C ALA A 11 7.45 -1.78 1.14
N ILE A 12 6.57 -0.87 0.71
CA ILE A 12 6.20 -0.72 -0.71
C ILE A 12 7.42 -0.43 -1.59
N THR A 13 8.30 0.46 -1.12
CA THR A 13 9.53 0.82 -1.85
C THR A 13 10.50 -0.36 -1.92
N ARG A 14 10.65 -1.13 -0.83
CA ARG A 14 11.51 -2.32 -0.76
C ARG A 14 11.02 -3.46 -1.63
N SER A 15 9.71 -3.70 -1.68
CA SER A 15 9.10 -4.69 -2.58
C SER A 15 9.14 -4.25 -4.05
N GLY A 16 9.54 -3.00 -4.33
CA GLY A 16 9.56 -2.43 -5.68
C GLY A 16 8.17 -2.27 -6.29
N LEU A 17 7.12 -2.31 -5.47
CA LEU A 17 5.73 -2.19 -5.90
C LEU A 17 5.37 -0.72 -6.12
N LYS A 18 4.57 -0.45 -7.16
CA LYS A 18 4.04 0.88 -7.42
C LYS A 18 2.74 1.08 -6.66
N TYR A 19 2.50 2.29 -6.19
CA TYR A 19 1.26 2.66 -5.50
C TYR A 19 -0.01 2.34 -6.29
N TRP A 20 0.04 2.45 -7.62
CA TRP A 20 -1.10 2.11 -8.47
C TRP A 20 -1.38 0.60 -8.54
N GLU A 21 -0.35 -0.26 -8.41
CA GLU A 21 -0.52 -1.72 -8.41
C GLU A 21 -1.28 -2.16 -7.16
N ILE A 22 -0.88 -1.61 -6.02
CA ILE A 22 -1.52 -1.86 -4.71
C ILE A 22 -2.94 -1.32 -4.72
N ALA A 23 -3.15 -0.09 -5.19
CA ALA A 23 -4.47 0.50 -5.32
C ALA A 23 -5.40 -0.35 -6.20
N LYS A 24 -4.88 -0.86 -7.33
CA LYS A 24 -5.64 -1.73 -8.25
C LYS A 24 -6.02 -3.07 -7.60
N GLU A 25 -5.13 -3.69 -6.84
CA GLU A 25 -5.41 -4.95 -6.11
C GLU A 25 -6.48 -4.75 -5.03
N ILE A 26 -6.48 -3.60 -4.36
CA ILE A 26 -7.51 -3.25 -3.36
C ILE A 26 -8.84 -2.82 -4.02
N GLY A 27 -8.81 -2.46 -5.30
CA GLY A 27 -9.99 -1.96 -6.04
C GLY A 27 -10.26 -0.46 -5.83
N ILE A 28 -9.24 0.33 -5.50
CA ILE A 28 -9.34 1.79 -5.32
C ILE A 28 -8.48 2.55 -6.34
N SER A 29 -8.71 3.85 -6.48
CA SER A 29 -7.86 4.72 -7.29
C SER A 29 -6.52 5.02 -6.59
N ALA A 30 -5.46 5.16 -7.40
CA ALA A 30 -4.12 5.55 -6.91
C ALA A 30 -4.13 6.88 -6.15
N SER A 31 -5.00 7.82 -6.53
CA SER A 31 -5.21 9.10 -5.83
C SER A 31 -5.74 8.86 -4.41
N THR A 32 -6.75 8.01 -4.25
CA THR A 32 -7.31 7.62 -2.95
C THR A 32 -6.26 6.94 -2.07
N PHE A 33 -5.45 6.06 -2.66
CA PHE A 33 -4.36 5.42 -1.95
C PHE A 33 -3.29 6.42 -1.48
N SER A 34 -2.93 7.39 -2.33
CA SER A 34 -1.99 8.46 -1.96
C SER A 34 -2.51 9.32 -0.82
N VAL A 35 -3.82 9.60 -0.80
CA VAL A 35 -4.52 10.26 0.31
C VAL A 35 -4.41 9.39 1.57
N TRP A 36 -4.76 8.10 1.51
CA TRP A 36 -4.68 7.19 2.67
C TRP A 36 -3.29 7.15 3.30
N LEU A 37 -2.21 7.17 2.51
CA LEU A 37 -0.84 7.22 3.02
C LEU A 37 -0.48 8.53 3.75
N ARG A 38 -1.28 9.59 3.59
CA ARG A 38 -1.09 10.89 4.26
C ARG A 38 -1.93 11.03 5.53
N PHE A 39 -2.90 10.15 5.75
CA PHE A 39 -3.79 10.17 6.91
C PHE A 39 -3.57 8.94 7.78
N GLU A 40 -4.06 8.97 9.01
CA GLU A 40 -4.13 7.77 9.84
C GLU A 40 -5.11 6.79 9.18
N ILE A 41 -4.60 5.61 8.83
CA ILE A 41 -5.39 4.55 8.22
C ILE A 41 -5.80 3.57 9.31
N ASP A 42 -7.11 3.31 9.38
CA ASP A 42 -7.71 2.29 10.23
C ASP A 42 -7.07 0.91 9.98
N ASP A 43 -7.04 0.07 11.01
CA ASP A 43 -6.45 -1.29 10.96
C ASP A 43 -7.02 -2.12 9.79
N THR A 44 -8.31 -1.96 9.52
CA THR A 44 -9.00 -2.62 8.38
C THR A 44 -8.34 -2.27 7.05
N LYS A 45 -8.02 -0.98 6.85
CA LYS A 45 -7.38 -0.50 5.62
C LYS A 45 -5.93 -0.94 5.56
N ARG A 46 -5.20 -0.85 6.67
CA ARG A 46 -3.82 -1.34 6.76
C ARG A 46 -3.74 -2.81 6.35
N LYS A 47 -4.60 -3.67 6.91
CA LYS A 47 -4.63 -5.09 6.61
C LYS A 47 -4.93 -5.37 5.13
N ALA A 48 -5.86 -4.63 4.52
CA ALA A 48 -6.12 -4.74 3.08
C ALA A 48 -4.88 -4.39 2.23
N ILE A 49 -4.11 -3.38 2.64
CA ILE A 49 -2.87 -2.99 1.96
C ILE A 49 -1.79 -4.06 2.11
N GLU A 50 -1.59 -4.60 3.30
CA GLU A 50 -0.64 -5.68 3.55
C GLU A 50 -0.97 -6.94 2.74
N VAL A 51 -2.24 -7.33 2.68
CA VAL A 51 -2.70 -8.45 1.85
C VAL A 51 -2.44 -8.17 0.38
N ALA A 52 -2.72 -6.96 -0.09
CA ALA A 52 -2.47 -6.56 -1.47
C ALA A 52 -0.97 -6.61 -1.81
N ILE A 53 -0.11 -6.09 -0.94
CA ILE A 53 1.35 -6.18 -1.10
C ILE A 53 1.79 -7.64 -1.21
N LYS A 54 1.36 -8.49 -0.27
CA LYS A 54 1.73 -9.91 -0.26
C LYS A 54 1.26 -10.66 -1.50
N ASN A 55 0.05 -10.37 -1.99
CA ASN A 55 -0.48 -10.94 -3.23
C ASN A 55 0.33 -10.48 -4.46
N LEU A 56 0.72 -9.21 -4.50
CA LEU A 56 1.52 -8.67 -5.59
C LEU A 56 2.96 -9.21 -5.57
N GLU A 57 3.55 -9.39 -4.39
CA GLU A 57 4.85 -10.04 -4.22
C GLU A 57 4.79 -11.50 -4.70
N ALA A 58 3.76 -12.24 -4.30
CA ALA A 58 3.55 -13.61 -4.77
C ALA A 58 3.32 -13.70 -6.29
N LYS A 59 2.56 -12.75 -6.87
CA LYS A 59 2.35 -12.66 -8.33
C LYS A 59 3.63 -12.31 -9.09
N ARG A 60 4.56 -11.57 -8.48
CA ARG A 60 5.83 -11.17 -9.12
C ARG A 60 6.90 -12.25 -9.09
N GLY A 61 6.80 -13.26 -8.23
CA GLY A 61 7.70 -14.41 -8.22
C GLY A 61 9.17 -14.04 -8.03
N TYR A 62 9.56 -13.64 -6.81
CA TYR A 62 10.96 -13.58 -6.37
C TYR A 62 11.26 -14.73 -5.41
#